data_AF-A0A7J9J5X8-F1
#
_entry.id   AF-A0A7J9J5X8-F1
#
_cell.length_a   1.000
_cell.length_b   1.000
_cell.length_c   1.000
_cell.angle_alpha   90.00
_cell.angle_beta   90.00
_cell.angle_gamma   90.00
#
_symmetry.space_group_name_H-M   'P 1'
#
loop_
_entity.id
_entity.type
_entity.pdbx_description
1 polymer ?
#
loop_
_entity_poly.entity_id
_entity_poly.type
_entity_poly.pdbx_seq_one_letter_code
_entity_poly.pdbx_strand_id
1 'polypeptide(L)'
;MAALMAVANGQESVKPLVKIVKGKKLCDKGWECKGWSQFCCNQTISDYFQTYQFENLFAKRNTPVAHAVGFWDYHSFITAAAQYQPHGFGTTGGKLQSMKEVAAFLGHVGSKTSCGYGVATGGPLAWGLCYNKEMSPSKLYCDDYYKYTYPCTPGVSYHGRGALPIYWNYNYGETGDALKVDLLNHPEYIENNATLAFQAALWRWMTPVKKHQPSAHDVF
;
A
#
# COMPACT_ATOMS: atom_id res chain seq x y z
N MET A 1 -36.76 -11.36 -26.29
CA MET A 1 -35.48 -10.76 -25.89
C MET A 1 -35.61 -10.32 -24.44
N ALA A 2 -35.03 -11.08 -23.52
CA ALA A 2 -35.02 -10.76 -22.09
C ALA A 2 -33.89 -9.74 -21.84
N ALA A 3 -34.26 -8.57 -21.32
CA ALA A 3 -33.29 -7.59 -20.83
C ALA A 3 -32.76 -8.06 -19.48
N LEU A 4 -31.49 -8.49 -19.45
CA LEU A 4 -30.76 -8.69 -18.20
C LEU A 4 -30.46 -7.31 -17.60
N MET A 5 -31.22 -6.95 -16.56
CA MET A 5 -30.84 -5.86 -15.67
C MET A 5 -29.63 -6.33 -14.86
N ALA A 6 -28.47 -5.74 -15.12
CA ALA A 6 -27.31 -5.88 -14.25
C ALA A 6 -27.62 -5.15 -12.94
N VAL A 7 -27.75 -5.93 -11.85
CA VAL A 7 -27.86 -5.39 -10.50
C VAL A 7 -26.51 -4.80 -10.15
N ALA A 8 -26.42 -3.47 -10.17
CA ALA A 8 -25.31 -2.74 -9.59
C ALA A 8 -25.34 -3.00 -8.08
N ASN A 9 -24.47 -3.88 -7.60
CA ASN A 9 -24.33 -4.17 -6.19
C ASN A 9 -23.55 -3.01 -5.54
N GLY A 10 -24.24 -1.88 -5.33
CA GLY A 10 -23.77 -0.85 -4.43
C GLY A 10 -23.79 -1.42 -3.02
N GLN A 11 -22.61 -1.73 -2.46
CA GLN A 11 -22.53 -2.03 -1.04
C GLN A 11 -23.06 -0.81 -0.28
N GLU A 12 -24.21 -0.99 0.39
CA GLU A 12 -24.70 -0.03 1.38
C GLU A 12 -23.54 0.27 2.35
N SER A 13 -23.24 1.55 2.53
CA SER A 13 -22.24 1.98 3.49
C SER A 13 -22.62 1.43 4.87
N VAL A 14 -21.76 0.57 5.42
CA VAL A 14 -21.97 -0.04 6.74
C VAL A 14 -22.16 1.10 7.74
N LYS A 15 -23.34 1.17 8.38
CA LYS A 15 -23.60 2.19 9.40
C LYS A 15 -22.54 2.05 10.50
N PRO A 16 -21.73 3.09 10.76
CA PRO A 16 -20.66 3.00 11.74
C PRO A 16 -21.23 2.75 13.13
N LEU A 17 -20.62 1.81 13.86
CA LEU A 17 -20.85 1.72 15.30
C LEU A 17 -20.15 2.90 15.96
N VAL A 18 -20.79 3.53 16.94
CA VAL A 18 -20.27 4.73 17.61
C VAL A 18 -20.22 4.50 19.11
N LYS A 19 -19.11 4.87 19.73
CA LYS A 19 -18.89 4.83 21.18
C LYS A 19 -18.20 6.11 21.63
N ILE A 20 -18.57 6.61 22.80
CA ILE A 20 -17.90 7.75 23.43
C ILE A 20 -17.09 7.23 24.63
N VAL A 21 -15.78 7.49 24.64
CA VAL A 21 -14.89 7.11 25.75
C VAL A 21 -14.11 8.34 26.18
N LYS A 22 -14.24 8.74 27.44
CA LYS A 22 -13.59 9.94 28.00
C LYS A 22 -13.78 11.19 27.13
N GLY A 23 -15.00 11.40 26.61
CA GLY A 23 -15.35 12.54 25.75
C GLY A 23 -14.87 12.44 24.29
N LYS A 24 -14.11 11.39 23.91
CA LYS A 24 -13.71 11.14 22.52
C LYS A 24 -14.71 10.23 21.82
N LYS A 25 -15.18 10.65 20.64
CA LYS A 25 -15.99 9.83 19.75
C LYS A 25 -15.07 8.83 19.04
N LEU A 26 -15.35 7.55 19.23
CA LEU A 26 -14.70 6.43 18.56
C LEU A 26 -15.73 5.73 17.69
N CYS A 27 -15.33 5.31 16.50
CA CYS A 27 -16.19 4.62 15.58
C CYS A 27 -15.52 3.33 15.11
N ASP A 28 -16.35 2.38 14.69
CA ASP A 28 -15.94 1.14 14.04
C ASP A 28 -16.79 1.00 12.78
N LYS A 29 -16.15 0.84 11.62
CA LYS A 29 -16.80 0.70 10.30
C LYS A 29 -16.65 -0.72 9.75
N GLY A 30 -16.63 -1.72 10.61
CA GLY A 30 -16.56 -3.13 10.21
C GLY A 30 -15.19 -3.50 9.69
N TRP A 31 -15.12 -4.14 8.52
CA TRP A 31 -13.87 -4.70 8.02
C TRP A 31 -12.88 -3.63 7.52
N GLU A 32 -13.38 -2.52 6.96
CA GLU A 32 -12.54 -1.51 6.30
C GLU A 32 -11.90 -0.51 7.29
N CYS A 33 -12.52 -0.29 8.44
CA CYS A 33 -11.91 0.49 9.52
C CYS A 33 -12.29 -0.16 10.84
N LYS A 34 -11.59 -1.26 11.12
CA LYS A 34 -11.88 -2.17 12.23
C LYS A 34 -11.30 -1.64 13.54
N GLY A 35 -12.10 -1.76 14.60
CA GLY A 35 -11.71 -1.36 15.94
C GLY A 35 -12.12 0.08 16.28
N TRP A 36 -12.24 0.35 17.58
CA TRP A 36 -12.68 1.64 18.10
C TRP A 36 -11.62 2.72 17.89
N SER A 37 -11.73 3.48 16.80
CA SER A 37 -10.81 4.56 16.48
C SER A 37 -11.54 5.87 16.20
N GLN A 38 -10.92 6.98 16.59
CA GLN A 38 -11.41 8.32 16.23
C GLN A 38 -11.30 8.58 14.71
N PHE A 39 -10.35 7.92 14.05
CA PHE A 39 -10.11 8.07 12.61
C PHE A 39 -11.19 7.38 11.77
N CYS A 40 -11.80 6.32 12.29
CA CYS A 40 -12.90 5.61 11.62
C CYS A 40 -14.25 6.34 11.64
N CYS A 41 -14.35 7.50 12.32
CA CYS A 41 -15.61 8.24 12.41
C CYS A 41 -15.97 9.03 11.15
N ASN A 42 -14.98 9.32 10.31
CA ASN A 42 -15.15 10.02 9.05
C ASN A 42 -15.28 9.02 7.89
N GLN A 43 -15.08 9.49 6.66
CA GLN A 43 -15.06 8.66 5.46
C GLN A 43 -13.88 7.68 5.49
N THR A 44 -14.08 6.48 4.94
CA THR A 44 -13.00 5.53 4.62
C THR A 44 -12.45 5.82 3.22
N ILE A 45 -11.36 5.15 2.83
CA ILE A 45 -10.78 5.36 1.50
C ILE A 45 -11.76 4.94 0.41
N SER A 46 -12.51 3.84 0.60
CA SER A 46 -13.53 3.42 -0.37
C SER A 46 -14.69 4.40 -0.52
N ASP A 47 -14.93 5.32 0.43
CA ASP A 47 -15.99 6.32 0.32
C ASP A 47 -15.64 7.42 -0.72
N TYR A 48 -14.35 7.66 -1.00
CA TYR A 48 -13.91 8.77 -1.88
C TYR A 48 -12.91 8.38 -2.98
N PHE A 49 -12.35 7.18 -2.94
CA PHE A 49 -11.42 6.66 -3.93
C PHE A 49 -11.91 5.29 -4.41
N GLN A 50 -12.57 5.30 -5.56
CA GLN A 50 -13.22 4.16 -6.19
C GLN A 50 -12.29 3.40 -7.14
N THR A 51 -12.64 2.15 -7.43
CA THR A 51 -11.93 1.28 -8.38
C THR A 51 -11.59 1.98 -9.69
N TYR A 52 -12.54 2.70 -10.32
CA TYR A 52 -12.29 3.36 -11.60
C TYR A 52 -11.22 4.46 -11.52
N GLN A 53 -11.06 5.11 -10.36
CA GLN A 53 -10.01 6.11 -10.15
C GLN A 53 -8.64 5.45 -10.06
N PHE A 54 -8.55 4.28 -9.41
CA PHE A 54 -7.33 3.46 -9.39
C PHE A 54 -6.96 2.97 -10.79
N GLU A 55 -7.93 2.45 -11.55
CA GLU A 55 -7.73 2.01 -12.93
C GLU A 55 -7.27 3.17 -13.83
N ASN A 56 -7.84 4.35 -13.68
CA ASN A 56 -7.44 5.55 -14.42
C ASN A 56 -6.04 6.04 -14.03
N LEU A 57 -5.70 6.00 -12.73
CA LEU A 57 -4.39 6.43 -12.24
C LEU A 57 -3.26 5.55 -12.77
N PHE A 58 -3.50 4.24 -12.87
CA PHE A 58 -2.52 3.25 -13.32
C PHE A 58 -2.96 2.55 -14.62
N ALA A 59 -3.40 3.35 -15.59
CA ALA A 59 -4.03 2.88 -16.83
C ALA A 59 -3.13 1.98 -17.70
N LYS A 60 -1.81 1.99 -17.49
CA LYS A 60 -0.85 1.19 -18.28
C LYS A 60 -0.24 0.00 -17.53
N ARG A 61 -0.56 -0.19 -16.25
CA ARG A 61 0.05 -1.24 -15.41
C ARG A 61 -0.18 -2.68 -15.90
N ASN A 62 -1.27 -2.92 -16.62
CA ASN A 62 -1.67 -4.23 -17.13
C ASN A 62 -1.50 -4.36 -18.66
N THR A 63 -0.75 -3.45 -19.28
CA THR A 63 -0.43 -3.61 -20.71
C THR A 63 0.56 -4.76 -20.91
N PRO A 64 0.60 -5.41 -22.09
CA PRO A 64 1.49 -6.56 -22.33
C PRO A 64 2.99 -6.29 -22.15
N VAL A 65 3.40 -5.03 -22.19
CA VAL A 65 4.79 -4.60 -21.99
C VAL A 65 5.12 -4.29 -20.53
N ALA A 66 4.13 -4.31 -19.63
CA ALA A 66 4.37 -4.17 -18.20
C ALA A 66 4.92 -5.47 -17.62
N HIS A 67 5.60 -5.36 -16.48
CA HIS A 67 6.33 -6.48 -15.86
C HIS A 67 5.60 -7.09 -14.65
N ALA A 68 4.47 -6.51 -14.26
CA ALA A 68 3.61 -6.96 -13.16
C ALA A 68 2.14 -7.08 -13.59
N VAL A 69 1.89 -7.53 -14.83
CA VAL A 69 0.54 -7.66 -15.41
C VAL A 69 -0.35 -8.54 -14.54
N GLY A 70 -1.49 -8.01 -14.12
CA GLY A 70 -2.48 -8.72 -13.31
C GLY A 70 -2.10 -8.87 -11.83
N PHE A 71 -0.92 -8.39 -11.41
CA PHE A 71 -0.48 -8.47 -10.02
C PHE A 71 -1.15 -7.41 -9.15
N TRP A 72 -1.19 -6.16 -9.62
CA TRP A 72 -1.69 -5.04 -8.83
C TRP A 72 -3.17 -4.76 -9.08
N ASP A 73 -3.95 -4.74 -8.00
CA ASP A 73 -5.38 -4.46 -8.05
C ASP A 73 -5.85 -3.55 -6.91
N TYR A 74 -7.01 -2.93 -7.11
CA TYR A 74 -7.64 -2.02 -6.15
C TYR A 74 -8.07 -2.71 -4.86
N HIS A 75 -8.56 -3.95 -4.95
CA HIS A 75 -9.03 -4.71 -3.79
C HIS A 75 -7.87 -5.02 -2.82
N SER A 76 -6.70 -5.39 -3.35
CA SER A 76 -5.47 -5.59 -2.59
C SER A 76 -5.02 -4.30 -1.89
N PHE A 77 -5.11 -3.15 -2.57
CA PHE A 77 -4.81 -1.85 -1.97
C PHE A 77 -5.76 -1.51 -0.81
N ILE A 78 -7.08 -1.60 -1.01
CA ILE A 78 -8.06 -1.28 0.04
C ILE A 78 -7.97 -2.28 1.20
N THR A 79 -7.76 -3.56 0.93
CA THR A 79 -7.59 -4.58 1.97
C THR A 79 -6.35 -4.31 2.82
N ALA A 80 -5.24 -3.90 2.20
CA ALA A 80 -4.06 -3.47 2.93
C ALA A 80 -4.32 -2.18 3.73
N ALA A 81 -4.97 -1.18 3.11
CA ALA A 81 -5.26 0.10 3.73
C ALA A 81 -6.21 -0.01 4.93
N ALA A 82 -7.14 -0.98 4.92
CA ALA A 82 -8.05 -1.24 6.02
C ALA A 82 -7.35 -1.51 7.36
N GLN A 83 -6.11 -2.03 7.33
CA GLN A 83 -5.30 -2.21 8.55
C GLN A 83 -4.76 -0.89 9.11
N TYR A 84 -4.56 0.12 8.26
CA TYR A 84 -3.92 1.40 8.63
C TYR A 84 -4.90 2.56 8.73
N GLN A 85 -6.10 2.44 8.16
CA GLN A 85 -7.17 3.44 8.32
C GLN A 85 -7.56 3.70 9.78
N PRO A 86 -7.67 2.69 10.68
CA PRO A 86 -7.87 2.94 12.11
C PRO A 86 -6.73 3.71 12.78
N HIS A 87 -5.57 3.81 12.12
CA HIS A 87 -4.39 4.55 12.58
C HIS A 87 -4.21 5.90 11.89
N GLY A 88 -5.12 6.30 10.99
CA GLY A 88 -5.14 7.64 10.39
C GLY A 88 -4.85 7.69 8.89
N PHE A 89 -4.32 6.62 8.28
CA PHE A 89 -4.03 6.62 6.84
C PHE A 89 -5.31 6.88 6.04
N GLY A 90 -5.33 7.94 5.22
CA GLY A 90 -6.48 8.29 4.39
C GLY A 90 -7.75 8.61 5.19
N THR A 91 -7.62 8.94 6.47
CA THR A 91 -8.77 9.23 7.37
C THR A 91 -8.51 10.42 8.31
N THR A 92 -7.29 10.95 8.33
CA THR A 92 -6.90 12.15 9.07
C THR A 92 -7.22 13.44 8.29
N GLY A 93 -7.56 14.52 9.01
CA GLY A 93 -7.65 15.88 8.45
C GLY A 93 -8.89 16.18 7.59
N GLY A 94 -9.83 15.24 7.45
CA GLY A 94 -11.05 15.40 6.65
C GLY A 94 -10.82 15.12 5.15
N LYS A 95 -11.92 15.10 4.37
CA LYS A 95 -11.94 14.56 3.00
C LYS A 95 -10.81 15.06 2.10
N LEU A 96 -10.58 16.37 2.05
CA LEU A 96 -9.54 16.94 1.17
C LEU A 96 -8.13 16.47 1.58
N GLN A 97 -7.84 16.44 2.88
CA GLN A 97 -6.54 16.00 3.38
C GLN A 97 -6.35 14.49 3.17
N SER A 98 -7.39 13.70 3.44
CA SER A 98 -7.40 12.26 3.18
C SER A 98 -7.18 11.94 1.70
N MET A 99 -7.79 12.70 0.79
CA MET A 99 -7.56 12.57 -0.65
C MET A 99 -6.12 12.94 -1.04
N LYS A 100 -5.56 14.01 -0.45
CA LYS A 100 -4.17 14.42 -0.69
C LYS A 100 -3.17 13.36 -0.23
N GLU A 101 -3.36 12.79 0.95
CA GLU A 101 -2.48 11.75 1.46
C GLU A 101 -2.50 10.51 0.56
N VAL A 102 -3.69 10.01 0.19
CA VAL A 102 -3.81 8.85 -0.71
C VAL A 102 -3.19 9.15 -2.08
N ALA A 103 -3.39 10.35 -2.63
CA ALA A 103 -2.76 10.76 -3.89
C ALA A 103 -1.23 10.83 -3.76
N ALA A 104 -0.70 11.33 -2.64
CA ALA A 104 0.74 11.38 -2.39
C ALA A 104 1.34 9.98 -2.26
N PHE A 105 0.75 9.11 -1.45
CA PHE A 105 1.17 7.73 -1.31
C PHE A 105 1.21 7.01 -2.66
N LEU A 106 0.10 7.07 -3.42
CA LEU A 106 0.02 6.42 -4.74
C LEU A 106 0.93 7.07 -5.78
N GLY A 107 1.20 8.37 -5.67
CA GLY A 107 2.19 9.07 -6.49
C GLY A 107 3.61 8.56 -6.22
N HIS A 108 3.98 8.37 -4.96
CA HIS A 108 5.27 7.77 -4.58
C HIS A 108 5.38 6.33 -5.07
N VAL A 109 4.35 5.51 -4.85
CA VAL A 109 4.27 4.14 -5.37
C VAL A 109 4.43 4.11 -6.88
N GLY A 110 3.66 4.94 -7.60
CA GLY A 110 3.73 5.05 -9.05
C GLY A 110 5.11 5.44 -9.54
N SER A 111 5.78 6.39 -8.88
CA SER A 111 7.13 6.82 -9.23
C SER A 111 8.18 5.72 -9.05
N LYS A 112 8.06 4.91 -8.00
CA LYS A 112 9.03 3.86 -7.65
C LYS A 112 8.88 2.59 -8.47
N THR A 113 7.71 2.38 -9.06
CA THR A 113 7.35 1.17 -9.81
C THR A 113 7.11 1.46 -11.29
N SER A 114 7.44 2.67 -11.77
CA SER A 114 7.19 3.09 -13.14
C SER A 114 8.14 2.43 -14.14
N CYS A 115 7.60 2.04 -15.29
CA CYS A 115 8.38 1.77 -16.51
C CYS A 115 8.10 2.81 -17.62
N GLY A 116 7.45 3.92 -17.27
CA GLY A 116 7.14 4.99 -18.20
C GLY A 116 8.41 5.73 -18.65
N TYR A 117 8.48 6.02 -19.94
CA TYR A 117 9.52 6.83 -20.56
C TYR A 117 8.91 8.07 -21.22
N GLY A 118 9.74 9.03 -21.65
CA GLY A 118 9.30 10.38 -22.03
C GLY A 118 8.22 10.45 -23.13
N VAL A 119 8.13 9.44 -24.01
CA VAL A 119 7.13 9.37 -25.08
C VAL A 119 6.22 8.14 -24.97
N ALA A 120 6.10 7.57 -23.76
CA ALA A 120 5.24 6.43 -23.52
C ALA A 120 3.76 6.79 -23.74
N THR A 121 2.98 5.88 -24.31
CA THR A 121 1.56 6.10 -24.58
C THR A 121 0.80 6.42 -23.27
N GLY A 122 0.01 7.50 -23.27
CA GLY A 122 -0.66 7.99 -22.06
C GLY A 122 0.20 8.88 -21.16
N GLY A 123 1.44 9.18 -21.57
CA GLY A 123 2.40 9.98 -20.82
C GLY A 123 3.13 9.15 -19.73
N PRO A 124 4.28 9.63 -19.22
CA PRO A 124 5.14 8.86 -18.32
C PRO A 124 4.49 8.55 -16.95
N LEU A 125 3.48 9.31 -16.54
CA LEU A 125 2.82 9.17 -15.23
C LEU A 125 1.76 8.07 -15.19
N ALA A 126 1.28 7.59 -16.35
CA ALA A 126 0.26 6.53 -16.42
C ALA A 126 0.83 5.10 -16.19
N TRP A 127 2.15 4.99 -16.04
CA TRP A 127 2.91 3.74 -16.03
C TRP A 127 3.39 3.30 -14.64
N GLY A 128 2.87 3.89 -13.57
CA GLY A 128 3.06 3.38 -12.22
C GLY A 128 2.53 1.94 -12.07
N LEU A 129 3.06 1.21 -11.09
CA LEU A 129 2.77 -0.20 -10.84
C LEU A 129 3.15 -1.13 -12.01
N CYS A 130 4.09 -0.72 -12.86
CA CYS A 130 4.58 -1.55 -13.95
C CYS A 130 5.50 -2.67 -13.47
N TYR A 131 6.26 -2.43 -12.39
CA TYR A 131 7.10 -3.42 -11.73
C TYR A 131 6.56 -3.78 -10.34
N ASN A 132 6.82 -5.00 -9.91
CA ASN A 132 6.68 -5.42 -8.50
C ASN A 132 8.02 -5.82 -7.85
N LYS A 133 9.09 -5.89 -8.66
CA LYS A 133 10.46 -6.11 -8.21
C LYS A 133 11.49 -5.46 -9.13
N GLU A 134 12.69 -5.30 -8.63
CA GLU A 134 13.87 -4.89 -9.39
C GLU A 134 14.28 -6.00 -10.38
N MET A 135 14.34 -5.67 -11.67
CA MET A 135 14.59 -6.67 -12.72
C MET A 135 16.06 -7.10 -12.84
N SER A 136 17.00 -6.18 -12.56
CA SER A 136 18.43 -6.40 -12.77
C SER A 136 19.24 -5.97 -11.55
N PRO A 137 19.12 -6.67 -10.41
CA PRO A 137 19.81 -6.30 -9.19
C PRO A 137 21.32 -6.41 -9.34
N SER A 138 22.03 -5.33 -8.99
CA SER A 138 23.50 -5.26 -9.06
C SER A 138 24.24 -6.04 -7.97
N LYS A 139 23.51 -6.47 -6.92
CA LYS A 139 24.02 -7.17 -5.75
C LYS A 139 22.90 -7.89 -5.00
N LEU A 140 23.28 -8.66 -3.98
CA LEU A 140 22.32 -9.34 -3.09
C LEU A 140 21.66 -8.40 -2.07
N TYR A 141 22.15 -7.16 -1.92
CA TYR A 141 21.70 -6.22 -0.89
C TYR A 141 21.74 -6.84 0.52
N CYS A 142 22.80 -7.57 0.81
CA CYS A 142 23.09 -8.08 2.14
C CYS A 142 24.08 -7.12 2.83
N ASP A 143 23.75 -6.67 4.03
CA ASP A 143 24.65 -5.89 4.88
C ASP A 143 25.00 -6.71 6.14
N ASP A 144 26.27 -7.14 6.19
CA ASP A 144 26.84 -7.95 7.26
C ASP A 144 26.92 -7.21 8.61
N TYR A 145 26.79 -5.87 8.62
CA TYR A 145 26.69 -5.11 9.87
C TYR A 145 25.51 -5.60 10.73
N TYR A 146 24.41 -6.00 10.08
CA TYR A 146 23.19 -6.45 10.75
C TYR A 146 23.14 -7.96 11.01
N LYS A 147 24.25 -8.70 10.84
CA LYS A 147 24.24 -10.18 10.94
C LYS A 147 23.73 -10.76 12.27
N TYR A 148 23.76 -9.99 13.36
CA TYR A 148 23.29 -10.44 14.67
C TYR A 148 21.80 -10.14 14.93
N THR A 149 21.19 -9.26 14.13
CA THR A 149 19.77 -8.90 14.25
C THR A 149 18.96 -9.42 13.07
N TYR A 150 19.46 -9.22 11.85
CA TYR A 150 18.85 -9.64 10.60
C TYR A 150 19.89 -10.32 9.70
N PRO A 151 20.35 -11.54 10.05
CA PRO A 151 21.31 -12.28 9.24
C PRO A 151 20.79 -12.51 7.83
N CYS A 152 21.68 -12.39 6.84
CA CYS A 152 21.34 -12.70 5.47
C CYS A 152 21.17 -14.21 5.28
N THR A 153 20.05 -14.60 4.71
CA THR A 153 19.75 -16.01 4.44
C THR A 153 20.50 -16.48 3.18
N PRO A 154 21.21 -17.62 3.23
CA PRO A 154 21.93 -18.14 2.06
C PRO A 154 21.02 -18.31 0.83
N GLY A 155 21.49 -17.83 -0.32
CA GLY A 155 20.73 -17.89 -1.59
C GLY A 155 19.63 -16.85 -1.73
N VAL A 156 19.37 -16.04 -0.71
CA VAL A 156 18.36 -14.98 -0.72
C VAL A 156 18.96 -13.66 -1.19
N SER A 157 18.22 -12.93 -2.02
CA SER A 157 18.55 -11.58 -2.48
C SER A 157 17.53 -10.58 -1.98
N TYR A 158 17.98 -9.49 -1.35
CA TYR A 158 17.17 -8.43 -0.75
C TYR A 158 17.05 -7.20 -1.67
N HIS A 159 16.95 -7.43 -2.98
CA HIS A 159 16.69 -6.38 -3.97
C HIS A 159 15.29 -5.78 -3.82
N GLY A 160 15.05 -4.68 -4.53
CA GLY A 160 13.81 -3.92 -4.42
C GLY A 160 12.58 -4.76 -4.74
N ARG A 161 11.61 -4.88 -3.81
CA ARG A 161 10.30 -5.50 -4.05
C ARG A 161 9.16 -4.72 -3.42
N GLY A 162 7.99 -4.76 -4.05
CA GLY A 162 6.75 -4.19 -3.52
C GLY A 162 6.43 -2.79 -4.02
N ALA A 163 5.34 -2.21 -3.50
CA ALA A 163 4.78 -0.95 -3.99
C ALA A 163 5.66 0.27 -3.62
N LEU A 164 6.22 0.27 -2.41
CA LEU A 164 7.38 1.05 -2.04
C LEU A 164 8.53 0.06 -1.85
N PRO A 165 9.48 -0.03 -2.81
CA PRO A 165 10.44 -1.11 -2.83
C PRO A 165 11.27 -1.21 -1.56
N ILE A 166 11.25 -2.39 -0.92
CA ILE A 166 12.10 -2.73 0.21
C ILE A 166 13.45 -3.20 -0.32
N TYR A 167 14.52 -2.65 0.24
CA TYR A 167 15.90 -3.05 -0.04
C TYR A 167 16.59 -3.44 1.26
N TRP A 168 17.58 -4.32 1.17
CA TRP A 168 18.45 -4.72 2.28
C TRP A 168 17.83 -5.64 3.34
N ASN A 169 18.61 -6.63 3.78
CA ASN A 169 18.26 -7.61 4.81
C ASN A 169 17.61 -6.99 6.05
N TYR A 170 18.16 -5.88 6.57
CA TYR A 170 17.64 -5.26 7.78
C TYR A 170 16.24 -4.64 7.59
N ASN A 171 15.94 -4.05 6.43
CA ASN A 171 14.58 -3.53 6.19
C ASN A 171 13.59 -4.66 5.95
N TYR A 172 14.00 -5.75 5.28
CA TYR A 172 13.15 -6.95 5.14
C TYR A 172 12.85 -7.57 6.51
N GLY A 173 13.86 -7.66 7.39
CA GLY A 173 13.70 -8.12 8.77
C GLY A 173 12.74 -7.23 9.57
N GLU A 174 12.97 -5.91 9.61
CA GLU A 174 12.10 -4.96 10.31
C GLU A 174 10.66 -4.97 9.79
N THR A 175 10.49 -5.04 8.47
CA THR A 175 9.16 -5.12 7.85
C THR A 175 8.49 -6.45 8.20
N GLY A 176 9.25 -7.55 8.19
CA GLY A 176 8.74 -8.87 8.56
C GLY A 176 8.27 -8.93 10.00
N ASP A 177 9.05 -8.35 10.93
CA ASP A 177 8.68 -8.24 12.34
C ASP A 177 7.43 -7.38 12.56
N ALA A 178 7.28 -6.31 11.78
CA ALA A 178 6.10 -5.44 11.86
C ALA A 178 4.84 -6.12 11.33
N LEU A 179 4.93 -6.81 10.20
CA LEU A 179 3.80 -7.48 9.55
C LEU A 179 3.54 -8.89 10.09
N LYS A 180 4.44 -9.42 10.95
CA LYS A 180 4.41 -10.80 11.44
C LYS A 180 4.48 -11.83 10.30
N VAL A 181 5.36 -11.56 9.34
CA VAL A 181 5.64 -12.42 8.18
C VAL A 181 7.15 -12.59 8.05
N ASP A 182 7.63 -13.81 7.82
CA ASP A 182 9.07 -14.07 7.68
C ASP A 182 9.63 -13.59 6.34
N LEU A 183 9.81 -12.28 6.22
CA LEU A 183 10.34 -11.63 5.03
C LEU A 183 11.86 -11.68 4.92
N LEU A 184 12.55 -12.06 6.01
CA LEU A 184 14.00 -12.19 6.00
C LEU A 184 14.44 -13.47 5.27
N ASN A 185 13.71 -14.57 5.49
CA ASN A 185 13.95 -15.83 4.78
C ASN A 185 13.13 -15.94 3.50
N HIS A 186 11.95 -15.30 3.44
CA HIS A 186 11.04 -15.36 2.29
C HIS A 186 10.68 -13.97 1.72
N PRO A 187 11.67 -13.18 1.24
CA PRO A 187 11.38 -11.86 0.67
C PRO A 187 10.51 -11.94 -0.61
N GLU A 188 10.47 -13.08 -1.28
CA GLU A 188 9.62 -13.34 -2.44
C GLU A 188 8.12 -13.23 -2.14
N TYR A 189 7.70 -13.30 -0.88
CA TYR A 189 6.30 -13.08 -0.52
C TYR A 189 5.80 -11.69 -0.93
N ILE A 190 6.68 -10.68 -0.94
CA ILE A 190 6.35 -9.32 -1.39
C ILE A 190 6.07 -9.28 -2.90
N GLU A 191 6.75 -10.08 -3.72
CA GLU A 191 6.49 -10.10 -5.17
C GLU A 191 5.39 -11.10 -5.59
N ASN A 192 4.92 -11.94 -4.66
CA ASN A 192 3.88 -12.95 -4.90
C ASN A 192 2.50 -12.56 -4.34
N ASN A 193 2.42 -11.58 -3.43
CA ASN A 193 1.16 -11.16 -2.82
C ASN A 193 1.03 -9.63 -2.82
N ALA A 194 0.15 -9.11 -3.68
CA ALA A 194 -0.06 -7.66 -3.83
C ALA A 194 -0.64 -6.99 -2.57
N THR A 195 -1.50 -7.68 -1.81
CA THR A 195 -2.01 -7.17 -0.54
C THR A 195 -0.87 -6.99 0.45
N LEU A 196 0.00 -7.99 0.60
CA LEU A 196 1.17 -7.92 1.48
C LEU A 196 2.17 -6.84 1.03
N ALA A 197 2.36 -6.69 -0.28
CA ALA A 197 3.21 -5.64 -0.85
C ALA A 197 2.69 -4.23 -0.54
N PHE A 198 1.37 -4.02 -0.58
CA PHE A 198 0.76 -2.76 -0.14
C PHE A 198 0.83 -2.59 1.37
N GLN A 199 0.64 -3.65 2.17
CA GLN A 199 0.78 -3.58 3.63
C GLN A 199 2.18 -3.12 4.03
N ALA A 200 3.22 -3.68 3.40
CA ALA A 200 4.59 -3.25 3.61
C ALA A 200 4.83 -1.79 3.25
N ALA A 201 4.29 -1.34 2.11
CA ALA A 201 4.39 0.05 1.69
C ALA A 201 3.66 1.01 2.65
N LEU A 202 2.47 0.64 3.10
CA LEU A 202 1.68 1.42 4.06
C LEU A 202 2.35 1.46 5.43
N TRP A 203 2.87 0.32 5.92
CA TRP A 203 3.69 0.29 7.13
C TRP A 203 4.84 1.29 7.02
N ARG A 204 5.55 1.28 5.89
CA ARG A 204 6.66 2.20 5.66
C ARG A 204 6.22 3.67 5.62
N TRP A 205 5.04 3.94 5.07
CA TRP A 205 4.46 5.28 5.03
C TRP A 205 4.07 5.80 6.43
N MET A 206 3.53 4.92 7.27
CA MET A 206 3.05 5.22 8.62
C MET A 206 4.15 5.18 9.69
N THR A 207 5.33 4.66 9.37
CA THR A 207 6.40 4.41 10.36
C THR A 207 7.59 5.35 10.16
N PRO A 208 7.98 6.12 11.20
CA PRO A 208 9.23 6.88 11.21
C PRO A 208 10.46 6.01 10.92
N VAL A 209 11.31 6.45 9.99
CA VAL A 209 12.54 5.71 9.61
C VAL A 209 13.61 5.79 10.70
N LYS A 210 13.69 6.94 11.38
CA LYS A 210 14.70 7.22 12.39
C LYS A 210 14.05 7.93 13.56
N LYS A 211 14.66 7.77 14.73
CA LYS A 211 14.33 8.56 15.91
C LYS A 211 14.42 10.06 15.54
N HIS A 212 13.39 10.83 15.89
CA HIS A 212 13.25 12.26 15.59
C HIS A 212 12.95 12.64 14.13
N GLN A 213 12.71 11.68 13.23
CA GLN A 213 12.14 11.96 11.92
C GLN A 213 10.63 11.66 11.94
N PRO A 214 9.77 12.52 11.36
CA PRO A 214 8.36 12.18 11.18
C PRO A 214 8.20 11.03 10.18
N SER A 215 7.11 10.28 10.28
CA SER A 215 6.67 9.40 9.18
C SER A 215 6.19 10.22 7.99
N ALA A 216 6.00 9.59 6.83
CA ALA A 216 5.41 10.27 5.69
C ALA A 216 3.95 10.70 5.99
N HIS A 217 3.23 9.89 6.78
CA HIS A 217 1.92 10.23 7.31
C HIS A 217 1.94 11.51 8.16
N ASP A 218 2.89 11.63 9.09
CA ASP A 218 2.95 12.79 10.02
C ASP A 218 3.25 14.12 9.31
N VAL A 219 3.86 14.07 8.12
CA VAL A 219 4.17 15.25 7.30
C VAL A 219 2.92 15.77 6.56
N PHE A 220 1.93 14.90 6.32
CA PHE A 220 0.67 15.25 5.64
C PHE A 220 -0.39 15.74 6.63
#